data_AF-B6BG63-F1
#
_entry.id   AF-B6BG63-F1
#
_cell.length_a   1.000
_cell.length_b   1.000
_cell.length_c   1.000
_cell.angle_alpha   90.00
_cell.angle_beta   90.00
_cell.angle_gamma   90.00
#
_symmetry.space_group_name_H-M   'P 1'
#
loop_
_entity.id
_entity.type
_entity.pdbx_description
1 polymer ?
#
loop_
_entity_poly.entity_id
_entity_poly.type
_entity_poly.pdbx_seq_one_letter_code
_entity_poly.pdbx_strand_id
1 'polypeptide(L)'
;MNAFLTGYSYWDNTPRGSAQIARPVIHRQAGGTGTYEDPVTLAVGHVKRNGRSYMDYPAGTKFYIKNLQRYAIVEDLCGDGPKPQAGPCHSGYQGHDWLDIYVGGKGINESWVDGCMNRITGIQPVIVNPRPGYPVSPGEIAASGCATF
;
A
#
# COMPACT_ATOMS: atom_id res chain seq x y z
N MET A 1 5.77 -0.66 -14.97
CA MET A 1 6.43 0.62 -14.62
C MET A 1 7.30 0.41 -13.39
N ASN A 2 8.07 1.42 -12.98
CA ASN A 2 8.76 1.44 -11.69
C ASN A 2 8.09 2.50 -10.81
N ALA A 3 7.79 2.13 -9.56
CA ALA A 3 7.20 3.01 -8.55
C ALA A 3 8.09 3.00 -7.30
N PHE A 4 8.09 4.08 -6.54
CA PHE A 4 8.65 4.08 -5.20
C PHE A 4 7.63 3.47 -4.25
N LEU A 5 7.97 2.32 -3.67
CA LEU A 5 7.11 1.63 -2.71
C LEU A 5 7.62 1.93 -1.29
N THR A 6 6.70 2.25 -0.39
CA THR A 6 6.88 2.20 1.06
C THR A 6 5.87 1.23 1.68
N GLY A 7 5.98 1.00 2.98
CA GLY A 7 4.94 0.31 3.74
C GLY A 7 4.34 1.20 4.83
N TYR A 8 3.07 0.94 5.14
CA TYR A 8 2.37 1.40 6.34
C TYR A 8 1.74 0.20 7.05
N SER A 9 1.34 0.35 8.30
CA SER A 9 1.00 -0.77 9.17
C SER A 9 -0.15 -0.44 10.12
N TYR A 10 -0.60 -1.44 10.89
CA TYR A 10 -1.54 -1.23 11.99
C TYR A 10 -1.09 -0.13 12.97
N TRP A 11 0.22 -0.03 13.19
CA TRP A 11 0.80 0.86 14.19
C TRP A 11 0.87 2.31 13.75
N ASP A 12 1.09 2.61 12.49
CA ASP A 12 1.24 3.98 11.95
C ASP A 12 0.13 4.39 10.99
N ASN A 13 -0.90 3.55 10.81
CA ASN A 13 -2.13 3.95 10.14
C ASN A 13 -2.78 5.17 10.81
N THR A 14 -3.63 5.89 10.08
CA THR A 14 -4.42 7.00 10.61
C THR A 14 -5.90 6.60 10.61
N PRO A 15 -6.53 6.33 11.78
CA PRO A 15 -6.01 6.47 13.14
C PRO A 15 -5.02 5.37 13.57
N ARG A 16 -4.08 5.77 14.44
CA ARG A 16 -3.02 4.90 14.99
C ARG A 16 -3.60 3.67 15.68
N GLY A 17 -2.99 2.50 15.48
CA GLY A 17 -3.45 1.25 16.09
C GLY A 17 -4.77 0.77 15.48
N SER A 18 -4.95 0.94 14.17
CA SER A 18 -6.16 0.53 13.46
C SER A 18 -5.85 0.02 12.06
N ALA A 19 -6.81 -0.72 11.50
CA ALA A 19 -6.80 -1.14 10.09
C ALA A 19 -7.91 -0.41 9.31
N GLN A 20 -8.26 0.82 9.68
CA GLN A 20 -9.25 1.59 8.92
C GLN A 20 -8.71 1.95 7.53
N ILE A 21 -9.60 2.04 6.54
CA ILE A 21 -9.28 2.41 5.15
C ILE A 21 -10.28 3.43 4.63
N ALA A 22 -9.82 4.31 3.74
CA ALA A 22 -10.64 5.40 3.24
C ALA A 22 -11.62 4.99 2.12
N ARG A 23 -11.32 3.97 1.32
CA ARG A 23 -12.01 3.64 0.06
C ARG A 23 -12.20 2.13 -0.12
N PRO A 24 -13.01 1.48 0.74
CA PRO A 24 -13.24 0.04 0.66
C PRO A 24 -13.79 -0.39 -0.71
N VAL A 25 -13.22 -1.47 -1.29
CA VAL A 25 -13.70 -2.10 -2.53
C VAL A 25 -13.95 -3.59 -2.31
N ILE A 26 -12.93 -4.32 -1.87
CA ILE A 26 -12.98 -5.73 -1.48
C ILE A 26 -12.96 -5.84 0.06
N HIS A 27 -12.08 -5.10 0.73
CA HIS A 27 -11.93 -5.16 2.17
C HIS A 27 -12.74 -4.07 2.88
N ARG A 28 -13.08 -4.32 4.14
CA ARG A 28 -13.65 -3.30 5.05
C ARG A 28 -12.59 -2.68 5.96
N GLN A 29 -11.42 -3.29 6.03
CA GLN A 29 -10.26 -2.90 6.82
C GLN A 29 -9.01 -3.27 6.03
N ALA A 30 -7.89 -2.58 6.26
CA ALA A 30 -6.62 -2.87 5.61
C ALA A 30 -6.19 -4.32 5.89
N GLY A 31 -5.72 -5.03 4.87
CA GLY A 31 -5.37 -6.44 4.99
C GLY A 31 -5.06 -7.07 3.65
N GLY A 32 -5.40 -8.35 3.51
CA GLY A 32 -5.19 -9.16 2.32
C GLY A 32 -3.96 -10.07 2.41
N THR A 33 -4.07 -11.25 1.79
CA THR A 33 -2.98 -12.24 1.69
C THR A 33 -2.07 -11.99 0.49
N GLY A 34 -2.46 -11.09 -0.42
CA GLY A 34 -1.71 -10.73 -1.61
C GLY A 34 -1.87 -11.64 -2.80
N THR A 35 -2.91 -12.48 -2.80
CA THR A 35 -3.37 -13.22 -3.98
C THR A 35 -4.16 -12.30 -4.90
N TYR A 36 -4.50 -12.77 -6.11
CA TYR A 36 -5.26 -11.93 -7.04
C TYR A 36 -6.67 -11.62 -6.53
N GLU A 37 -7.29 -12.60 -5.89
CA GLU A 37 -8.64 -12.55 -5.32
C GLU A 37 -8.68 -11.83 -3.97
N ASP A 38 -7.59 -11.90 -3.21
CA ASP A 38 -7.41 -11.26 -1.90
C ASP A 38 -6.11 -10.42 -1.88
N PRO A 39 -6.05 -9.34 -2.68
CA PRO A 39 -4.85 -8.50 -2.83
C PRO A 39 -4.61 -7.67 -1.58
N VAL A 40 -3.36 -7.28 -1.33
CA VAL A 40 -3.02 -6.43 -0.17
C VAL A 40 -3.58 -5.01 -0.35
N THR A 41 -4.15 -4.42 0.70
CA THR A 41 -4.55 -3.02 0.70
C THR A 41 -3.38 -2.09 0.37
N LEU A 42 -3.61 -1.14 -0.55
CA LEU A 42 -2.65 -0.15 -1.01
C LEU A 42 -3.22 1.26 -0.84
N ALA A 43 -2.41 2.15 -0.29
CA ALA A 43 -2.66 3.57 -0.22
C ALA A 43 -1.93 4.30 -1.36
N VAL A 44 -2.57 5.35 -1.88
CA VAL A 44 -2.02 6.20 -2.95
C VAL A 44 -2.19 7.67 -2.61
N GLY A 45 -1.37 8.51 -3.25
CA GLY A 45 -1.53 9.96 -3.18
C GLY A 45 -2.88 10.44 -3.68
N HIS A 46 -3.23 11.67 -3.29
CA HIS A 46 -4.46 12.30 -3.71
C HIS A 46 -4.40 13.84 -3.62
N VAL A 47 -5.28 14.47 -4.39
CA VAL A 47 -5.50 15.92 -4.37
C VAL A 47 -6.84 16.23 -3.74
N LYS A 48 -6.88 17.25 -2.86
CA LYS A 48 -8.16 17.81 -2.39
C LYS A 48 -8.58 18.98 -3.28
N ARG A 49 -9.78 18.90 -3.87
CA ARG A 49 -10.43 20.01 -4.59
C ARG A 49 -11.89 20.11 -4.14
N ASN A 50 -12.33 21.29 -3.74
CA ASN A 50 -13.71 21.55 -3.27
C ASN A 50 -14.17 20.57 -2.18
N GLY A 51 -13.30 20.28 -1.20
CA GLY A 51 -13.60 19.35 -0.10
C GLY A 51 -13.60 17.87 -0.47
N ARG A 52 -13.36 17.51 -1.73
CA ARG A 52 -13.31 16.13 -2.20
C ARG A 52 -11.88 15.68 -2.51
N SER A 53 -11.56 14.44 -2.15
CA SER A 53 -10.31 13.77 -2.52
C SER A 53 -10.42 13.13 -3.91
N TYR A 54 -9.44 13.40 -4.77
CA TYR A 54 -9.23 12.80 -6.08
C TYR A 54 -7.93 12.01 -6.03
N MET A 55 -8.01 10.70 -6.19
CA MET A 55 -6.88 9.78 -6.02
C MET A 55 -6.03 9.75 -7.28
N ASP A 56 -4.71 9.62 -7.11
CA ASP A 56 -3.77 9.49 -8.23
C ASP A 56 -4.01 8.19 -9.01
N TYR A 57 -4.44 7.15 -8.28
CA TYR A 57 -5.01 5.92 -8.83
C TYR A 57 -6.41 5.70 -8.29
N PRO A 58 -7.42 5.43 -9.14
CA PRO A 58 -8.78 5.15 -8.67
C PRO A 58 -8.82 3.94 -7.73
N ALA A 59 -9.71 4.01 -6.73
CA ALA A 59 -10.02 2.86 -5.88
C ALA A 59 -10.40 1.63 -6.73
N GLY A 60 -9.87 0.47 -6.37
CA GLY A 60 -10.03 -0.79 -7.11
C GLY A 60 -8.95 -1.06 -8.15
N THR A 61 -8.07 -0.10 -8.45
CA THR A 61 -6.88 -0.35 -9.29
C THR A 61 -6.03 -1.43 -8.64
N LYS A 62 -5.72 -2.49 -9.39
CA LYS A 62 -4.83 -3.55 -8.91
C LYS A 62 -3.40 -3.29 -9.36
N PHE A 63 -2.45 -3.65 -8.52
CA PHE A 63 -1.04 -3.69 -8.82
C PHE A 63 -0.51 -5.09 -8.56
N TYR A 64 0.53 -5.48 -9.28
CA TYR A 64 1.37 -6.61 -8.91
C TYR A 64 2.79 -6.10 -8.69
N ILE A 65 3.29 -6.26 -7.46
CA ILE A 65 4.61 -5.82 -7.03
C ILE A 65 5.55 -7.01 -7.16
N LYS A 66 6.40 -7.00 -8.19
CA LYS A 66 7.12 -8.22 -8.59
C LYS A 66 8.05 -8.73 -7.49
N ASN A 67 8.81 -7.83 -6.87
CA ASN A 67 9.81 -8.18 -5.86
C ASN A 67 9.18 -8.57 -4.52
N LEU A 68 7.88 -8.34 -4.30
CA LEU A 68 7.15 -8.89 -3.15
C LEU A 68 6.37 -10.16 -3.51
N GLN A 69 6.19 -10.43 -4.81
CA GLN A 69 5.26 -11.45 -5.30
C GLN A 69 3.89 -11.32 -4.63
N ARG A 70 3.35 -10.10 -4.73
CA ARG A 70 2.08 -9.70 -4.12
C ARG A 70 1.25 -8.92 -5.11
N TYR A 71 -0.03 -9.27 -5.18
CA TYR A 71 -1.04 -8.37 -5.69
C TYR A 71 -1.42 -7.37 -4.61
N ALA A 72 -1.70 -6.13 -5.01
CA ALA A 72 -2.17 -5.07 -4.15
C ALA A 72 -3.36 -4.36 -4.81
N ILE A 73 -4.24 -3.75 -4.02
CA ILE A 73 -5.43 -3.04 -4.51
C ILE A 73 -5.54 -1.68 -3.84
N VAL A 74 -5.84 -0.66 -4.64
CA VAL A 74 -6.04 0.69 -4.13
C VAL A 74 -7.35 0.74 -3.36
N GLU A 75 -7.27 0.92 -2.05
CA GLU A 75 -8.43 1.02 -1.15
C GLU A 75 -8.24 2.08 -0.07
N ASP A 76 -7.11 2.79 -0.09
CA ASP A 76 -6.78 3.75 0.94
C ASP A 76 -6.08 4.99 0.38
N LEU A 77 -5.87 5.99 1.24
CA LEU A 77 -5.25 7.26 0.90
C LEU A 77 -3.98 7.44 1.72
N CYS A 78 -2.90 7.84 1.05
CA CYS A 78 -1.71 8.35 1.71
C CYS A 78 -1.60 9.86 1.51
N GLY A 79 -1.30 10.58 2.60
CA GLY A 79 -1.20 12.03 2.64
C GLY A 79 -2.28 12.66 3.52
N ASP A 80 -1.85 13.26 4.62
CA ASP A 80 -2.74 13.86 5.61
C ASP A 80 -2.94 15.38 5.44
N GLY A 81 -3.86 15.92 6.25
CA GLY A 81 -4.05 17.36 6.38
C GLY A 81 -4.80 18.03 5.21
N PRO A 82 -4.76 19.37 5.13
CA PRO A 82 -5.56 20.12 4.15
C PRO A 82 -4.98 20.12 2.73
N LYS A 83 -3.69 19.80 2.56
CA LYS A 83 -2.97 19.86 1.27
C LYS A 83 -2.18 18.56 0.98
N PRO A 84 -2.85 17.40 0.88
CA PRO A 84 -2.18 16.13 0.59
C PRO A 84 -1.41 16.16 -0.73
N GLN A 85 -1.85 16.98 -1.70
CA GLN A 85 -1.15 17.21 -2.96
C GLN A 85 0.24 17.85 -2.85
N ALA A 86 0.60 18.40 -1.69
CA ALA A 86 1.95 18.91 -1.44
C ALA A 86 2.83 17.89 -0.69
N GLY A 87 2.27 16.72 -0.35
CA GLY A 87 2.94 15.66 0.37
C GLY A 87 3.54 14.59 -0.54
N PRO A 88 4.41 13.74 0.03
CA PRO A 88 5.23 12.77 -0.71
C PRO A 88 4.42 11.80 -1.57
N CYS A 89 3.31 11.28 -1.03
CA CYS A 89 2.51 10.27 -1.74
C CYS A 89 1.89 10.78 -3.05
N HIS A 90 1.63 12.10 -3.16
CA HIS A 90 1.16 12.71 -4.41
C HIS A 90 2.31 13.19 -5.30
N SER A 91 3.32 13.85 -4.71
CA SER A 91 4.45 14.40 -5.48
C SER A 91 5.38 13.32 -6.04
N GLY A 92 5.32 12.11 -5.50
CA GLY A 92 6.23 11.02 -5.85
C GLY A 92 7.61 11.15 -5.21
N TYR A 93 8.52 10.28 -5.63
CA TYR A 93 9.93 10.25 -5.22
C TYR A 93 10.83 10.11 -6.44
N GLN A 94 11.72 11.08 -6.66
CA GLN A 94 12.68 11.07 -7.77
C GLN A 94 12.05 10.79 -9.16
N GLY A 95 10.85 11.32 -9.41
CA GLY A 95 10.13 11.12 -10.67
C GLY A 95 9.36 9.78 -10.78
N HIS A 96 9.30 9.01 -9.69
CA HIS A 96 8.49 7.81 -9.58
C HIS A 96 7.25 8.05 -8.73
N ASP A 97 6.13 7.48 -9.15
CA ASP A 97 4.91 7.46 -8.35
C ASP A 97 5.16 6.77 -7.01
N TRP A 98 4.55 7.28 -5.96
CA TRP A 98 4.68 6.75 -4.60
C TRP A 98 3.47 5.87 -4.27
N LEU A 99 3.72 4.62 -3.92
CA LEU A 99 2.74 3.64 -3.48
C LEU A 99 3.06 3.24 -2.04
N ASP A 100 2.05 3.04 -1.22
CA ASP A 100 2.25 2.72 0.20
C ASP A 100 1.42 1.50 0.60
N ILE A 101 2.07 0.36 0.82
CA ILE A 101 1.41 -0.95 1.00
C ILE A 101 1.19 -1.31 2.45
N TYR A 102 0.02 -1.84 2.78
CA TYR A 102 -0.28 -2.27 4.13
C TYR A 102 0.50 -3.55 4.49
N VAL A 103 1.38 -3.49 5.47
CA VAL A 103 2.19 -4.64 5.89
C VAL A 103 1.53 -5.48 6.99
N GLY A 104 0.43 -5.01 7.59
CA GLY A 104 -0.20 -5.66 8.74
C GLY A 104 0.34 -5.20 10.08
N GLY A 105 0.59 -6.13 11.01
CA GLY A 105 1.28 -5.85 12.27
C GLY A 105 0.41 -5.87 13.53
N LYS A 106 -0.89 -6.14 13.45
CA LYS A 106 -1.75 -6.24 14.63
C LYS A 106 -1.30 -7.41 15.52
N GLY A 107 -0.87 -7.10 16.74
CA GLY A 107 -0.33 -8.10 17.67
C GLY A 107 1.12 -8.50 17.40
N ILE A 108 1.80 -7.84 16.46
CA ILE A 108 3.23 -7.97 16.20
C ILE A 108 3.95 -6.75 16.80
N ASN A 109 5.17 -6.94 17.29
CA ASN A 109 5.96 -5.85 17.86
C ASN A 109 6.16 -4.71 16.83
N GLU A 110 5.88 -3.47 17.21
CA GLU A 110 5.98 -2.31 16.33
C GLU A 110 7.37 -2.14 15.69
N SER A 111 8.45 -2.30 16.45
CA SER A 111 9.81 -2.18 15.91
C SER A 111 10.12 -3.24 14.84
N TRP A 112 9.55 -4.45 14.97
CA TRP A 112 9.65 -5.46 13.92
C TRP A 112 8.92 -5.02 12.64
N VAL A 113 7.73 -4.45 12.80
CA VAL A 113 6.91 -3.95 11.70
C VAL A 113 7.59 -2.75 11.02
N ASP A 114 8.22 -1.85 11.77
CA ASP A 114 9.04 -0.77 11.21
C ASP A 114 10.21 -1.32 10.41
N GLY A 115 10.89 -2.34 10.93
CA GLY A 115 11.95 -3.06 10.20
C GLY A 115 11.43 -3.70 8.90
N CYS A 116 10.20 -4.20 8.90
CA CYS A 116 9.53 -4.73 7.72
C CYS A 116 9.32 -3.66 6.65
N MET A 117 8.73 -2.52 7.03
CA MET A 117 8.43 -1.42 6.12
C MET A 117 9.72 -0.84 5.52
N ASN A 118 10.76 -0.67 6.34
CA ASN A 118 12.08 -0.25 5.88
C ASN A 118 12.71 -1.23 4.87
N ARG A 119 12.54 -2.55 5.09
CA ARG A 119 13.12 -3.58 4.20
C ARG A 119 12.52 -3.57 2.80
N ILE A 120 11.21 -3.33 2.67
CA ILE A 120 10.53 -3.35 1.37
C ILE A 120 10.62 -2.00 0.64
N THR A 121 11.00 -0.94 1.35
CA THR A 121 11.03 0.43 0.83
C THR A 121 12.06 0.59 -0.28
N GLY A 122 11.65 1.14 -1.42
CA GLY A 122 12.55 1.40 -2.55
C GLY A 122 11.83 1.48 -3.89
N ILE A 123 12.61 1.66 -4.96
CA ILE A 123 12.09 1.60 -6.33
C ILE A 123 11.77 0.13 -6.67
N GLN A 124 10.51 -0.16 -6.95
CA GLN A 124 10.00 -1.50 -7.24
C GLN A 124 9.40 -1.59 -8.65
N PRO A 125 9.66 -2.68 -9.39
CA PRO A 125 8.96 -2.94 -10.64
C PRO A 125 7.53 -3.41 -10.35
N VAL A 126 6.54 -2.70 -10.90
CA VAL A 126 5.12 -2.99 -10.72
C VAL A 126 4.38 -3.13 -12.06
N ILE A 127 3.33 -3.95 -12.05
CA ILE A 127 2.38 -4.09 -13.15
C ILE A 127 1.05 -3.49 -12.70
N VAL A 128 0.56 -2.49 -13.42
CA VAL A 128 -0.75 -1.87 -13.17
C VAL A 128 -1.83 -2.68 -13.88
N ASN A 129 -2.96 -2.91 -13.22
CA ASN A 129 -4.05 -3.78 -13.66
C ASN A 129 -3.55 -5.14 -14.20
N PRO A 130 -2.80 -5.90 -13.37
CA PRO A 130 -2.26 -7.19 -13.77
C PRO A 130 -3.38 -8.20 -14.02
N ARG A 131 -3.09 -9.21 -14.84
CA ARG A 131 -3.89 -10.44 -14.92
C ARG A 131 -3.59 -11.36 -13.71
N PRO A 132 -4.48 -12.31 -13.37
CA PRO A 132 -4.14 -13.38 -12.43
C PRO A 132 -3.02 -14.28 -12.99
N GLY A 133 -2.42 -15.10 -12.12
CA GLY A 133 -1.45 -16.14 -12.51
C GLY A 133 0.03 -15.78 -12.36
N TYR A 134 0.36 -14.62 -11.79
CA TYR A 134 1.73 -14.35 -11.35
C TYR A 134 2.07 -15.17 -10.08
N PRO A 135 3.36 -15.44 -9.82
CA PRO A 135 3.79 -16.06 -8.55
C PRO A 135 3.30 -15.27 -7.34
N VAL A 136 2.90 -15.97 -6.28
CA VAL A 136 2.45 -15.34 -5.03
C VAL A 136 3.12 -16.03 -3.85
N SER A 137 3.55 -15.24 -2.88
CA SER A 137 4.16 -15.73 -1.63
C SER A 137 3.21 -15.58 -0.43
N PRO A 138 1.96 -16.05 -0.48
CA PRO A 138 0.80 -15.51 0.26
C PRO A 138 0.99 -15.30 1.78
N GLY A 139 0.24 -14.35 2.33
CA GLY A 139 0.15 -14.04 3.75
C GLY A 139 0.41 -12.57 4.06
N GLU A 140 0.00 -12.13 5.25
CA GLU A 140 0.29 -10.79 5.77
C GLU A 140 1.81 -10.54 5.76
N ILE A 141 2.24 -9.44 5.14
CA ILE A 141 3.65 -9.18 4.81
C ILE A 141 4.54 -9.19 6.07
N ALA A 142 4.12 -8.52 7.15
CA ALA A 142 4.88 -8.46 8.41
C ALA A 142 4.94 -9.81 9.12
N ALA A 143 3.88 -10.60 9.07
CA ALA A 143 3.82 -11.95 9.64
C ALA A 143 4.62 -12.97 8.82
N SER A 144 4.75 -12.76 7.50
CA SER A 144 5.49 -13.65 6.59
C SER A 144 6.96 -13.24 6.40
N GLY A 145 7.53 -12.43 7.30
CA GLY A 145 8.96 -12.13 7.31
C GLY A 145 9.44 -11.05 6.34
N CYS A 146 8.52 -10.38 5.63
CA CYS A 146 8.83 -9.27 4.72
C CYS A 146 9.83 -9.68 3.63
N ALA A 147 9.62 -10.87 3.08
CA ALA A 147 10.48 -11.45 2.05
C ALA A 147 10.42 -10.63 0.75
N THR A 148 11.58 -10.47 0.13
CA THR A 148 11.75 -9.85 -1.19
C THR A 148 12.41 -10.85 -2.15
N PHE A 149 12.15 -10.73 -3.45
CA PHE A 149 12.55 -11.66 -4.52
C PHE A 149 13.21 -10.95 -5.69
#